data_AF-A0A380C563-F1
#
_entry.id   AF-A0A380C563-F1
#
_cell.length_a   1.000
_cell.length_b   1.000
_cell.length_c   1.000
_cell.angle_alpha   90.00
_cell.angle_beta   90.00
_cell.angle_gamma   90.00
#
_symmetry.space_group_name_H-M   'P 1'
#
loop_
_entity.id
_entity.type
_entity.pdbx_description
1 polymer ?
#
loop_
_entity_poly.entity_id
_entity_poly.type
_entity_poly.pdbx_seq_one_letter_code
_entity_poly.pdbx_strand_id
1 'polypeptide(L)'
;MAELIDLSKVPVPDIIQPLSFEQRFAALKQILVGIDQGYQAVLALESDPITKLLQVFAYREMHLVAQINDATRGNILASSTGNNLIALGSRYDLAPLVIKREMQLQYRLSQKLLRMSHHLSVVCKWRLMG
;
A
#
# COMPACT_ATOMS: atom_id res chain seq x y z
N MET A 1 -29.32 5.51 -9.83
CA MET A 1 -28.07 4.98 -10.42
C MET A 1 -26.99 5.12 -9.36
N ALA A 2 -26.20 4.07 -9.11
CA ALA A 2 -25.14 4.13 -8.10
C ALA A 2 -24.10 5.17 -8.52
N GLU A 3 -23.88 6.16 -7.67
CA GLU A 3 -22.81 7.14 -7.84
C GLU A 3 -21.47 6.40 -7.70
N LEU A 4 -20.56 6.60 -8.67
CA LEU A 4 -19.24 6.00 -8.66
C LEU A 4 -18.45 6.56 -7.47
N ILE A 5 -18.23 5.74 -6.45
CA ILE A 5 -17.42 6.11 -5.29
C ILE A 5 -15.96 6.13 -5.72
N ASP A 6 -15.32 7.29 -5.55
CA ASP A 6 -13.89 7.48 -5.79
C ASP A 6 -13.08 6.87 -4.63
N LEU A 7 -12.62 5.63 -4.83
CA LEU A 7 -11.88 4.86 -3.84
C LEU A 7 -10.51 5.48 -3.48
N SER A 8 -10.01 6.43 -4.27
CA SER A 8 -8.74 7.12 -3.97
C SER A 8 -8.85 8.10 -2.80
N LYS A 9 -10.07 8.50 -2.42
CA LYS A 9 -10.36 9.42 -1.32
C LYS A 9 -10.67 8.73 0.00
N VAL A 10 -10.67 7.39 0.02
CA VAL A 10 -10.90 6.63 1.25
C VAL A 10 -9.72 6.87 2.20
N PRO A 11 -9.96 7.32 3.44
CA PRO A 11 -8.87 7.55 4.38
C PRO A 11 -8.13 6.24 4.67
N VAL A 12 -6.81 6.36 4.86
CA VAL A 12 -5.99 5.23 5.32
C VAL A 12 -6.43 4.88 6.74
N PRO A 13 -6.75 3.61 7.05
CA PRO A 13 -7.21 3.23 8.37
C PRO A 13 -6.08 3.29 9.40
N ASP A 14 -6.43 3.66 10.64
CA ASP A 14 -5.50 3.85 11.76
C ASP A 14 -4.69 2.60 12.13
N ILE A 15 -5.15 1.41 11.71
CA ILE A 15 -4.45 0.14 11.92
C ILE A 15 -3.13 0.06 11.13
N ILE A 16 -2.99 0.81 10.03
CA ILE A 16 -1.75 0.87 9.26
C ILE A 16 -0.78 1.82 9.96
N GLN A 17 0.23 1.26 10.59
CA GLN A 17 1.18 2.02 11.40
C GLN A 17 2.43 2.40 10.61
N PRO A 18 3.05 3.56 10.90
CA PRO A 18 4.35 3.89 10.34
C PRO A 18 5.45 2.93 10.81
N LEU A 19 6.40 2.65 9.91
CA LEU A 19 7.56 1.83 10.21
C LEU A 19 8.70 2.73 10.67
N SER A 20 8.94 2.77 11.98
CA SER A 20 10.06 3.50 12.58
C SER A 20 10.87 2.59 13.49
N PHE A 21 12.14 2.38 13.11
CA PHE A 21 13.08 1.64 13.93
C PHE A 21 13.35 2.37 15.25
N GLU A 22 13.66 3.66 15.19
CA GLU A 22 14.02 4.47 16.37
C GLU A 22 12.92 4.49 17.43
N GLN A 23 11.66 4.62 17.01
CA GLN A 23 10.53 4.62 17.94
C GLN A 23 10.37 3.27 18.65
N ARG A 24 10.52 2.15 17.93
CA ARG A 24 10.43 0.81 18.51
C ARG A 24 11.61 0.50 19.41
N PHE A 25 12.82 0.88 18.99
CA PHE A 25 14.01 0.71 19.80
C PHE A 25 13.93 1.50 21.11
N ALA A 26 13.47 2.75 21.06
CA ALA A 26 13.23 3.56 22.25
C ALA A 26 12.17 2.92 23.17
N ALA A 27 11.06 2.43 22.62
CA ALA A 27 10.02 1.75 23.39
C ALA A 27 10.54 0.48 24.08
N LEU A 28 11.33 -0.35 23.38
CA LEU A 28 11.96 -1.53 23.97
C LEU A 28 12.94 -1.18 25.09
N LYS A 29 13.73 -0.11 24.94
CA LYS A 29 14.59 0.38 26.03
C LYS A 29 13.76 0.80 27.24
N GLN A 30 12.67 1.53 27.04
CA GLN A 30 11.78 1.96 28.11
C GLN A 30 11.13 0.77 28.83
N ILE A 31 10.73 -0.27 28.10
CA ILE A 31 10.21 -1.51 28.69
C ILE A 31 11.27 -2.14 29.59
N LEU A 32 12.52 -2.29 29.12
CA LEU A 32 13.57 -2.93 29.91
C LEU A 32 13.95 -2.10 31.15
N VAL A 33 14.04 -0.77 31.03
CA VAL A 33 14.27 0.14 32.18
C VAL A 33 13.10 0.12 33.16
N GLY A 34 11.87 -0.06 32.67
CA GLY A 34 10.68 -0.20 33.52
C GLY A 34 10.66 -1.48 34.34
N ILE A 35 11.34 -2.54 33.87
CA ILE A 35 11.52 -3.80 34.61
C ILE A 35 12.60 -3.63 35.69
N ASP A 36 13.75 -3.05 35.33
CA ASP A 36 14.83 -2.74 36.28
C ASP A 36 15.59 -1.48 35.83
N GLN A 37 15.62 -0.48 36.71
CA GLN A 37 16.30 0.79 36.45
C GLN A 37 17.81 0.66 36.33
N GLY A 38 18.41 -0.44 36.83
CA GLY A 38 19.83 -0.74 36.71
C GLY A 38 20.32 -0.81 35.26
N TYR A 39 19.44 -1.11 34.30
CA TYR A 39 19.78 -1.18 32.88
C TYR A 39 19.94 0.19 32.21
N GLN A 40 19.57 1.31 32.84
CA GLN A 40 19.59 2.62 32.20
C GLN A 40 20.99 3.05 31.73
N ALA A 41 22.02 2.80 32.54
CA ALA A 41 23.41 3.10 32.18
C ALA A 41 23.94 2.16 31.09
N VAL A 42 23.57 0.87 31.16
CA VAL A 42 23.96 -0.15 30.18
C VAL A 42 23.38 0.16 28.79
N LEU A 43 22.10 0.54 28.74
CA LEU A 43 21.39 0.84 27.50
C LEU A 43 21.78 2.17 26.85
N ALA A 44 22.52 3.02 27.57
CA ALA A 44 23.14 4.22 27.01
C ALA A 44 24.35 3.88 26.13
N LEU A 45 24.99 2.71 26.36
CA LEU A 45 26.13 2.27 25.59
C LEU A 45 25.69 1.39 24.41
N GLU A 46 25.95 1.87 23.19
CA GLU A 46 25.55 1.15 21.96
C GLU A 46 26.38 -0.10 21.68
N SER A 47 27.58 -0.21 22.23
CA SER A 47 28.45 -1.37 22.10
C SER A 47 28.08 -2.48 23.08
N ASP A 48 27.22 -2.22 24.07
CA ASP A 48 26.80 -3.24 25.02
C ASP A 48 26.00 -4.35 24.31
N PRO A 49 26.27 -5.63 24.60
CA PRO A 49 25.57 -6.74 23.98
C PRO A 49 24.05 -6.69 24.17
N ILE A 50 23.55 -6.22 25.31
CA ILE A 50 22.12 -6.09 25.58
C ILE A 50 21.50 -5.04 24.66
N THR A 51 22.19 -3.90 24.49
CA THR A 51 21.76 -2.84 23.57
C THR A 51 21.69 -3.36 22.13
N LYS A 52 22.67 -4.16 21.69
CA LYS A 52 22.65 -4.82 20.36
C LYS A 52 21.51 -5.83 20.23
N LEU A 53 21.22 -6.61 21.26
CA LEU A 53 20.08 -7.53 21.25
C LEU A 53 18.76 -6.78 21.06
N LEU A 54 18.56 -5.66 21.78
CA LEU A 54 17.36 -4.83 21.60
C LEU A 54 17.26 -4.23 20.19
N GLN A 55 18.37 -3.92 19.53
CA GLN A 55 18.35 -3.51 18.11
C GLN A 55 17.85 -4.64 17.20
N VAL A 56 18.26 -5.89 17.44
CA VAL A 56 17.75 -7.05 16.70
C VAL A 56 16.25 -7.24 16.93
N PHE A 57 15.78 -7.08 18.16
CA PHE A 57 14.35 -7.13 18.47
C PHE A 57 13.56 -6.02 17.76
N ALA A 58 14.03 -4.77 17.81
CA ALA A 58 13.40 -3.65 17.12
C ALA A 58 13.32 -3.89 15.60
N TYR A 59 14.37 -4.47 15.01
CA TYR A 59 14.37 -4.84 13.60
C TYR A 59 13.33 -5.93 13.29
N ARG A 60 13.26 -6.98 14.12
CA ARG A 60 12.25 -8.04 13.97
C ARG A 60 10.84 -7.52 14.12
N GLU A 61 10.60 -6.65 15.10
CA GLU A 61 9.30 -6.02 15.33
C GLU A 61 8.87 -5.16 14.14
N MET A 62 9.78 -4.38 13.57
CA MET A 62 9.52 -3.59 12.36
C MET A 62 9.08 -4.49 11.19
N HIS A 63 9.75 -5.63 10.99
CA HIS A 63 9.35 -6.59 9.95
C HIS A 63 7.98 -7.18 10.19
N LEU A 64 7.64 -7.53 11.44
CA LEU A 64 6.32 -8.03 11.78
C LEU A 64 5.24 -6.99 11.50
N VAL A 65 5.47 -5.72 11.85
CA VAL A 65 4.50 -4.66 11.55
C VAL A 65 4.40 -4.39 10.05
N ALA A 66 5.50 -4.50 9.30
CA ALA A 66 5.44 -4.39 7.84
C ALA A 66 4.53 -5.48 7.25
N GLN A 67 4.70 -6.73 7.69
CA GLN A 67 3.86 -7.85 7.27
C GLN A 67 2.38 -7.65 7.64
N ILE A 68 2.09 -7.16 8.84
CA ILE A 68 0.72 -6.85 9.28
C ILE A 68 0.11 -5.73 8.43
N ASN A 69 0.87 -4.67 8.16
CA ASN A 69 0.42 -3.56 7.32
C ASN A 69 0.08 -4.05 5.90
N ASP A 70 0.92 -4.91 5.31
CA ASP A 70 0.70 -5.45 3.98
C ASP A 70 -0.50 -6.40 3.94
N ALA A 71 -0.66 -7.26 4.95
CA ALA A 71 -1.84 -8.10 5.11
C ALA A 71 -3.12 -7.27 5.26
N THR A 72 -3.05 -6.15 5.97
CA THR A 72 -4.17 -5.21 6.11
C THR A 72 -4.52 -4.56 4.77
N ARG A 73 -3.53 -4.02 4.04
CA ARG A 73 -3.74 -3.45 2.71
C ARG A 73 -4.34 -4.44 1.72
N GLY A 74 -3.95 -5.72 1.82
CA GLY A 74 -4.54 -6.81 1.04
C GLY A 74 -6.04 -7.01 1.28
N ASN A 75 -6.54 -6.64 2.46
CA ASN A 75 -7.96 -6.78 2.82
C ASN A 75 -8.81 -5.51 2.59
N ILE A 76 -8.21 -4.43 2.08
CA ILE A 76 -8.90 -3.16 1.80
C ILE A 76 -9.09 -3.01 0.30
N LEU A 77 -10.35 -2.84 -0.15
CA LEU A 77 -10.68 -2.75 -1.57
C LEU A 77 -9.88 -1.66 -2.31
N ALA A 78 -9.67 -0.51 -1.68
CA ALA A 78 -8.95 0.63 -2.25
C ALA A 78 -7.45 0.37 -2.51
N SER A 79 -6.83 -0.57 -1.78
CA SER A 79 -5.39 -0.87 -1.89
C SER A 79 -5.06 -2.31 -2.34
N SER A 80 -6.04 -3.21 -2.28
CA SER A 80 -5.84 -4.63 -2.62
C SER A 80 -5.57 -4.83 -4.11
N THR A 81 -4.73 -5.81 -4.44
CA THR A 81 -4.39 -6.16 -5.83
C THR A 81 -4.26 -7.68 -5.99
N GLY A 82 -4.25 -8.16 -7.24
CA GLY A 82 -4.02 -9.57 -7.57
C GLY A 82 -5.02 -10.52 -6.87
N ASN A 83 -4.51 -11.62 -6.31
CA ASN A 83 -5.33 -12.64 -5.65
C ASN A 83 -6.09 -12.11 -4.42
N ASN A 84 -5.55 -11.10 -3.73
CA ASN A 84 -6.23 -10.50 -2.59
C ASN A 84 -7.52 -9.77 -3.03
N LEU A 85 -7.47 -9.05 -4.15
CA LEU A 85 -8.65 -8.41 -4.74
C LEU A 85 -9.68 -9.44 -5.21
N ILE A 86 -9.24 -10.55 -5.81
CA ILE A 86 -10.12 -11.65 -6.23
C ILE A 86 -10.81 -12.27 -5.01
N ALA A 87 -10.06 -12.55 -3.95
CA ALA A 87 -10.61 -13.10 -2.70
C ALA A 87 -11.61 -12.13 -2.06
N LEU A 88 -11.33 -10.82 -2.07
CA LEU A 88 -12.28 -9.80 -1.61
C LEU A 88 -13.56 -9.77 -2.46
N GLY A 89 -13.45 -9.82 -3.79
CA GLY A 89 -14.59 -9.89 -4.69
C GLY A 89 -15.46 -11.12 -4.44
N SER A 90 -14.83 -12.28 -4.20
CA SER A 90 -15.54 -13.52 -3.89
C SER A 90 -16.40 -13.43 -2.62
N ARG A 91 -16.09 -12.55 -1.67
CA ARG A 91 -16.92 -12.34 -0.46
C ARG A 91 -18.28 -11.69 -0.77
N TYR A 92 -18.39 -11.06 -1.94
CA TYR A 92 -19.59 -10.40 -2.43
C TYR A 92 -20.17 -11.14 -3.65
N ASP A 93 -19.84 -12.43 -3.80
CA ASP A 93 -20.23 -13.27 -4.94
C ASP A 93 -19.83 -12.70 -6.32
N LEU A 94 -18.77 -11.89 -6.35
CA LEU A 94 -18.23 -11.32 -7.58
C LEU A 94 -17.14 -12.24 -8.14
N ALA A 95 -17.37 -12.75 -9.35
CA ALA A 95 -16.36 -13.46 -10.11
C ALA A 95 -15.46 -12.48 -10.89
N PRO A 96 -14.15 -12.73 -10.98
CA PRO A 96 -13.27 -11.93 -11.83
C PRO A 96 -13.72 -12.05 -13.30
N LEU A 97 -13.84 -10.91 -13.97
CA LEU A 97 -14.16 -10.88 -15.38
C LEU A 97 -12.93 -11.24 -16.21
N VAL A 98 -13.01 -12.35 -16.95
CA VAL A 98 -11.99 -12.72 -17.94
C VAL A 98 -12.23 -11.88 -19.19
N ILE A 99 -11.40 -10.86 -19.41
CA ILE A 99 -11.44 -10.10 -20.65
C ILE A 99 -10.94 -11.02 -21.77
N LYS A 100 -11.88 -11.59 -22.54
CA LYS A 100 -11.55 -12.38 -23.72
C LYS A 100 -10.75 -11.53 -24.71
N ARG A 101 -9.82 -12.17 -25.43
CA ARG A 101 -8.89 -11.52 -26.38
C ARG A 101 -9.60 -10.65 -27.43
N GLU A 102 -10.83 -11.02 -27.80
CA GLU A 102 -11.68 -10.28 -28.72
C GLU A 102 -12.23 -8.96 -28.11
N MET A 103 -12.62 -8.97 -26.83
CA MET A 103 -12.96 -7.73 -26.10
C MET A 103 -11.74 -6.83 -25.90
N GLN A 104 -10.53 -7.39 -25.74
CA GLN A 104 -9.30 -6.59 -25.69
C GLN A 104 -9.02 -5.89 -27.03
N LEU A 105 -9.25 -6.56 -28.17
CA LEU A 105 -9.11 -5.94 -29.48
C LEU A 105 -10.13 -4.81 -29.69
N GLN A 106 -11.41 -5.04 -29.34
CA GLN A 106 -12.46 -4.02 -29.42
C GLN A 106 -12.14 -2.80 -28.53
N TYR A 107 -11.68 -3.03 -27.29
CA TYR A 107 -11.28 -1.95 -26.39
C TYR A 107 -10.06 -1.18 -26.91
N ARG A 108 -9.02 -1.88 -27.38
CA ARG A 108 -7.83 -1.23 -27.97
C ARG A 108 -8.17 -0.47 -29.25
N LEU A 109 -9.04 -1.01 -30.11
CA LEU A 109 -9.55 -0.32 -31.30
C LEU A 109 -10.34 0.94 -30.90
N SER A 110 -11.23 0.85 -29.91
CA SER A 110 -12.00 2.01 -29.42
C SER A 110 -11.09 3.12 -28.88
N GLN A 111 -10.06 2.79 -28.09
CA GLN A 111 -9.10 3.77 -27.60
C GLN A 111 -8.25 4.38 -28.72
N LYS A 112 -7.86 3.58 -29.72
CA LYS A 112 -7.08 4.06 -30.87
C LYS A 112 -7.90 4.99 -31.75
N LEU A 113 -9.18 4.67 -31.99
CA LEU A 113 -10.13 5.53 -32.70
C LEU A 113 -10.39 6.84 -31.95
N LEU A 114 -10.54 6.79 -30.61
CA LEU A 114 -10.71 7.98 -29.78
C LEU A 114 -9.46 8.90 -29.88
N ARG A 115 -8.25 8.34 -29.76
CA ARG A 115 -7.00 9.09 -29.95
C ARG A 115 -6.85 9.66 -31.36
N MET A 116 -7.24 8.90 -32.39
CA MET A 116 -7.23 9.38 -33.78
C MET A 116 -8.23 10.51 -34.00
N SER A 117 -9.43 10.45 -33.40
CA SER A 117 -10.40 11.55 -33.48
C SER A 117 -9.89 12.83 -32.82
N HIS A 118 -9.18 12.73 -31.69
CA HIS A 118 -8.51 13.88 -31.07
C HIS A 118 -7.37 14.42 -31.94
N HIS A 119 -6.60 13.55 -32.60
CA HIS A 119 -5.54 13.96 -33.53
C HIS A 119 -6.10 14.64 -34.79
N LEU A 120 -7.21 14.14 -35.34
CA LEU A 120 -7.94 14.75 -36.46
C LEU A 120 -8.58 16.08 -36.07
N SER A 121 -9.12 16.20 -34.86
CA SER A 121 -9.67 17.47 -34.36
C SER A 121 -8.59 18.54 -34.18
N VAL A 122 -7.38 18.16 -33.74
CA VAL A 122 -6.23 19.09 -33.65
C VAL A 122 -5.75 19.47 -35.05
N VAL A 123 -5.56 18.50 -35.96
CA VAL A 123 -5.12 18.77 -37.34
C VAL A 123 -6.13 19.63 -38.12
N CYS A 124 -7.43 19.39 -37.99
CA CYS A 124 -8.47 20.22 -38.60
C CYS A 124 -8.52 21.64 -37.99
N LYS A 125 -8.30 21.77 -36.68
CA LYS A 125 -8.29 23.09 -36.00
C LYS A 125 -7.09 23.93 -36.44
N TRP A 126 -5.93 23.32 -36.68
CA TRP A 126 -4.76 23.99 -37.27
C TRP A 126 -4.95 24.35 -38.75
N ARG A 127 -5.71 23.56 -39.52
CA ARG A 127 -5.99 23.83 -40.95
C ARG A 127 -7.03 24.92 -41.20
N LEU A 128 -7.83 25.29 -40.19
CA LEU A 128 -8.81 26.38 -40.24
C LEU A 128 -8.29 27.71 -39.67
N MET A 129 -7.08 27.73 -39.08
CA MET A 129 -6.45 28.92 -38.48
C MET A 129 -5.26 29.45 -39.29
N GLY A 130 -5.10 29.00 -40.55
CA GLY A 130 -4.11 29.48 -41.51
C GLY A 130 -4.76 30.09 -42.73
#